data_AF-A0A3D1J9B1-F1
#
_entry.id   AF-A0A3D1J9B1-F1
#
_cell.length_a   1.000
_cell.length_b   1.000
_cell.length_c   1.000
_cell.angle_alpha   90.00
_cell.angle_beta   90.00
_cell.angle_gamma   90.00
#
_symmetry.space_group_name_H-M   'P 1'
#
loop_
_entity.id
_entity.type
_entity.pdbx_description
1 polymer ?
#
loop_
_entity_poly.entity_id
_entity_poly.type
_entity_poly.pdbx_seq_one_letter_code
_entity_poly.pdbx_strand_id
1 'polypeptide(L)' 'MTEKQVFKTTWGGRPLEVEIGQMAKQANGAVLVRYGDTVVLSAAVASKEAKDADFFPLTINYEEKMYA' A
#
# COMPACT_ATOMS: atom_id res chain seq x y z
N MET A 1 -8.67 -17.19 0.84
CA MET A 1 -7.44 -16.70 1.49
C MET A 1 -6.55 -16.17 0.40
N THR A 2 -6.27 -14.87 0.35
CA THR A 2 -5.43 -14.30 -0.71
C THR A 2 -4.00 -14.77 -0.52
N GLU A 3 -3.44 -15.49 -1.49
CA GLU A 3 -2.05 -15.93 -1.47
C GLU A 3 -1.09 -14.74 -1.61
N LYS A 4 0.08 -14.86 -0.99
CA LYS A 4 1.15 -13.87 -1.11
C LYS A 4 1.64 -13.84 -2.56
N GLN A 5 1.59 -12.68 -3.19
CA GLN A 5 2.17 -12.46 -4.52
C GLN A 5 3.23 -11.37 -4.43
N VAL A 6 4.39 -11.60 -5.07
CA VAL A 6 5.52 -10.68 -5.06
C VAL A 6 5.90 -10.36 -6.50
N PHE A 7 5.76 -9.09 -6.87
CA PHE A 7 6.22 -8.55 -8.14
C PHE A 7 7.59 -7.92 -7.96
N LYS A 8 8.50 -8.16 -8.91
CA LYS A 8 9.87 -7.64 -8.84
C LYS A 8 10.24 -6.96 -10.14
N THR A 9 10.97 -5.85 -10.04
CA THR A 9 11.58 -5.18 -11.18
C THR A 9 12.88 -4.50 -10.76
N THR A 10 13.75 -4.20 -11.72
CA THR A 10 14.93 -3.36 -11.48
C THR A 10 14.59 -1.93 -11.84
N TRP A 11 14.71 -1.02 -10.87
CA TRP A 11 14.45 0.40 -11.06
C TRP A 11 15.60 1.22 -10.49
N GLY A 12 16.17 2.14 -11.28
CA GLY A 12 17.31 2.96 -10.84
C GLY A 12 18.51 2.15 -10.35
N GLY A 13 18.77 0.99 -10.96
CA GLY A 13 19.88 0.10 -10.60
C GLY A 13 19.68 -0.73 -9.31
N ARG A 14 18.50 -0.66 -8.69
CA ARG A 14 18.17 -1.42 -7.46
C ARG A 14 16.90 -2.25 -7.64
N PRO A 15 16.75 -3.37 -6.91
CA PRO A 15 15.53 -4.15 -6.94
C PRO A 15 14.38 -3.39 -6.26
N LEU A 16 13.27 -3.27 -6.97
CA LEU A 16 11.97 -2.84 -6.48
C LEU A 16 11.09 -4.08 -6.35
N GLU A 17 10.61 -4.33 -5.14
CA GLU A 17 9.71 -5.44 -4.84
C GLU A 17 8.38 -4.89 -4.33
N VAL A 18 7.29 -5.47 -4.83
CA VAL A 18 5.93 -5.10 -4.48
C VAL A 18 5.18 -6.36 -4.07
N GLU A 19 4.79 -6.43 -2.81
CA GLU A 19 4.11 -7.59 -2.23
C GLU A 19 2.65 -7.27 -1.89
N ILE A 20 1.74 -8.19 -2.23
CA ILE A 20 0.31 -8.11 -1.93
C ILE A 20 -0.22 -9.39 -1.27
N GLY A 21 -1.37 -9.27 -0.61
CA GLY A 21 -2.14 -10.42 -0.11
C GLY A 21 -1.77 -10.92 1.30
N GLN A 22 -0.62 -10.53 1.85
CA GLN A 22 -0.18 -10.98 3.18
C GLN A 22 -0.63 -10.06 4.32
N MET A 23 -0.61 -8.74 4.13
CA MET A 23 -0.89 -7.73 5.17
C MET A 23 -2.16 -6.93 4.91
N ALA A 24 -2.72 -6.32 5.96
CA ALA A 24 -3.89 -5.42 5.91
C ALA A 24 -5.07 -5.94 5.06
N LYS A 25 -5.42 -7.23 5.24
CA LYS A 25 -6.42 -7.96 4.44
C LYS A 25 -7.85 -7.40 4.49
N GLN A 26 -8.13 -6.50 5.44
CA GLN A 26 -9.42 -5.81 5.55
C GLN A 26 -9.48 -4.52 4.74
N ALA A 27 -8.34 -3.99 4.27
CA ALA A 27 -8.33 -2.87 3.35
C ALA A 27 -8.83 -3.30 1.97
N ASN A 28 -9.36 -2.35 1.18
CA ASN A 28 -9.74 -2.62 -0.21
C ASN A 28 -8.52 -2.99 -1.06
N GLY A 29 -7.37 -2.37 -0.78
CA GLY A 29 -6.08 -2.73 -1.33
C GLY A 29 -4.96 -2.45 -0.34
N ALA A 30 -3.97 -3.34 -0.29
CA ALA A 30 -2.78 -3.17 0.54
C ALA A 30 -1.55 -3.73 -0.16
N VAL A 31 -0.46 -2.99 -0.06
CA VAL A 31 0.79 -3.25 -0.77
C VAL A 31 1.96 -2.98 0.16
N LEU A 32 2.87 -3.94 0.27
CA LEU A 32 4.16 -3.75 0.93
C LEU A 32 5.21 -3.51 -0.17
N VAL A 33 5.73 -2.29 -0.24
CA VAL A 33 6.75 -1.89 -1.22
C VAL A 33 8.10 -1.92 -0.54
N ARG A 34 9.07 -2.57 -1.17
CA ARG A 34 10.47 -2.59 -0.74
C ARG A 34 11.36 -2.11 -1.87
N TYR A 35 12.24 -1.17 -1.56
CA TYR A 35 13.21 -0.67 -2.53
C TYR A 35 14.58 -0.56 -1.87
N GLY A 36 15.45 -1.55 -2.15
CA GLY A 36 16.63 -1.78 -1.32
C GLY A 36 16.24 -2.11 0.13
N ASP A 37 16.75 -1.32 1.07
CA ASP A 37 16.52 -1.50 2.50
C ASP A 37 15.28 -0.76 3.04
N THR A 38 14.70 0.14 2.25
CA THR A 38 13.51 0.89 2.64
C THR A 38 12.24 0.09 2.39
N VAL A 39 11.35 0.04 3.39
CA VAL A 39 10.06 -0.65 3.32
C VAL A 39 8.93 0.30 3.67
N VAL A 40 7.88 0.32 2.86
CA VAL A 40 6.67 1.11 3.10
C VAL A 40 5.44 0.21 2.94
N LEU A 41 4.56 0.24 3.94
CA LEU A 41 3.23 -0.36 3.85
C LEU A 41 2.23 0.71 3.42
N SER A 42 1.59 0.50 2.27
CA SER A 42 0.52 1.36 1.77
C SER A 42 -0.80 0.60 1.77
N ALA A 43 -1.84 1.19 2.36
CA ALA A 43 -3.18 0.62 2.39
C ALA A 43 -4.20 1.68 1.94
N ALA A 44 -5.11 1.29 1.06
CA ALA A 44 -6.18 2.13 0.54
C ALA A 44 -7.54 1.54 0.93
N VAL A 45 -8.42 2.41 1.42
CA VAL A 45 -9.81 2.08 1.75
C VAL A 45 -10.76 3.04 1.07
N ALA A 46 -11.88 2.51 0.59
CA ALA A 46 -12.93 3.28 -0.04
C ALA A 46 -14.30 2.76 0.45
N SER A 47 -15.23 3.68 0.70
CA SER A 47 -16.62 3.32 0.98
C SER A 47 -17.27 2.71 -0.26
N LYS A 48 -18.18 1.75 -0.04
CA LYS A 48 -18.97 1.16 -1.13
C LYS A 48 -19.96 2.16 -1.73
N GLU A 49 -20.41 3.09 -0.92
CA GLU A 49 -21.37 4.13 -1.28
C GLU A 49 -20.66 5.48 -1.33
N ALA A 50 -21.05 6.30 -2.31
CA ALA A 50 -20.60 7.68 -2.41
C ALA A 50 -21.22 8.50 -1.28
N LYS A 51 -20.45 9.42 -0.70
CA LYS A 51 -21.00 10.41 0.21
C LYS A 51 -21.64 11.52 -0.61
N ASP A 52 -22.80 11.98 -0.15
CA ASP A 52 -23.40 13.21 -0.66
C ASP A 52 -22.59 14.39 -0.11
N ALA A 53 -21.63 14.84 -0.93
CA ALA A 53 -20.71 15.91 -0.63
C ALA A 53 -20.46 16.71 -1.91
N ASP A 54 -20.21 18.01 -1.74
CA ASP A 54 -19.88 18.95 -2.80
C ASP A 54 -18.43 18.82 -3.31
N PHE A 55 -17.62 17.96 -2.69
CA PHE A 55 -16.25 17.64 -3.09
C PHE A 55 -15.91 16.15 -2.86
N PHE A 56 -14.78 15.70 -3.42
CA PHE A 56 -14.29 14.33 -3.23
C PHE A 56 -13.50 14.18 -1.92
N PRO A 57 -13.99 13.43 -0.91
CA PRO A 57 -13.34 13.32 0.38
C PRO A 57 -12.20 12.31 0.34
N LEU A 58 -11.00 12.76 -0.03
CA LEU A 58 -9.78 11.97 -0.02
C LEU A 58 -8.86 12.41 1.11
N THR A 59 -8.44 11.46 1.95
CA THR A 59 -7.44 11.67 2.99
C THR A 59 -6.22 10.80 2.72
N ILE A 60 -5.04 11.40 2.79
CA ILE A 60 -3.76 10.69 2.70
C ILE A 60 -3.04 10.89 4.02
N ASN A 61 -2.78 9.78 4.72
CA ASN A 61 -2.00 9.78 5.95
C ASN A 61 -0.65 9.14 5.66
N TYR A 62 0.42 9.89 5.92
CA TYR A 62 1.80 9.41 5.86
C TYR A 62 2.40 9.49 7.25
N GLU A 63 2.97 8.38 7.72
CA GLU A 63 3.61 8.27 9.03
C GLU A 63 4.94 7.52 8.88
N GLU A 64 6.01 8.12 9.38
CA GLU A 64 7.30 7.44 9.58
C GLU A 64 7.34 6.89 11.00
N LYS A 65 7.67 5.60 11.14
CA LYS A 65 7.78 4.95 12.44
C LYS A 65 9.17 5.21 13.02
N MET A 66 9.27 5.51 14.32
CA MET A 66 10.56 5.73 14.99
C MET A 66 11.49 4.50 14.99
N TYR A 67 10.97 3.31 14.71
CA TYR A 67 11.73 2.07 14.58
C TYR A 67 12.18 1.76 13.14
N ALA A 68 11.86 2.64 12.19
CA ALA A 68 12.20 2.50 10.79
C ALA A 68 13.66 2.88 10.51
#